data_AF-A0AA96Y9U8-F1
#
_entry.id   AF-A0AA96Y9U8-F1
#
_cell.length_a   1.000
_cell.length_b   1.000
_cell.length_c   1.000
_cell.angle_alpha   90.00
_cell.angle_beta   90.00
_cell.angle_gamma   90.00
#
_symmetry.space_group_name_H-M   'P 1'
#
loop_
_entity.id
_entity.type
_entity.pdbx_description
1 polymer ?
#
loop_
_entity_poly.entity_id
_entity_poly.type
_entity_poly.pdbx_seq_one_letter_code
_entity_poly.pdbx_strand_id
1 'polypeptide(L)' 'MSGTKDKAKGLANEAIGNVKQGVGKVTDNERLRAEGEAQELKGEGQQIKGNVKDAVKKS' A
#
# COMPACT_ATOMS: atom_id res chain seq x y z
N MET A 1 -3.00 15.37 13.55
CA MET A 1 -3.70 14.13 13.14
C MET A 1 -3.19 13.59 11.79
N SER A 2 -1.87 13.47 11.59
CA SER A 2 -1.30 13.12 10.28
C SER A 2 -1.08 11.61 10.11
N GLY A 3 -0.69 10.90 11.17
CA GLY A 3 -0.40 9.46 11.13
C GLY A 3 -1.60 8.58 10.74
N THR A 4 -2.82 8.94 11.15
CA THR A 4 -4.04 8.19 10.80
C THR A 4 -4.37 8.28 9.31
N LYS A 5 -4.17 9.44 8.67
CA LYS A 5 -4.40 9.62 7.23
C LYS A 5 -3.34 8.89 6.41
N ASP A 6 -2.08 8.95 6.84
CA ASP A 6 -0.97 8.27 6.16
C ASP A 6 -1.11 6.73 6.25
N LYS A 7 -1.51 6.19 7.41
CA LYS A 7 -1.82 4.76 7.58
C LYS A 7 -3.02 4.32 6.74
N ALA A 8 -4.12 5.09 6.75
CA ALA A 8 -5.28 4.79 5.94
C ALA A 8 -4.95 4.79 4.43
N LYS A 9 -4.09 5.71 3.98
CA LYS A 9 -3.63 5.77 2.59
C LYS A 9 -2.73 4.57 2.23
N GLY A 10 -1.89 4.13 3.16
CA GLY A 10 -1.10 2.91 3.02
C GLY A 10 -1.97 1.67 2.82
N LEU A 11 -2.93 1.46 3.73
CA LEU A 11 -3.91 0.36 3.66
C LEU A 11 -4.76 0.40 2.39
N ALA A 12 -5.17 1.59 1.94
CA ALA A 12 -5.92 1.74 0.70
C ALA A 12 -5.08 1.32 -0.53
N ASN A 13 -3.81 1.71 -0.60
CA ASN A 13 -2.93 1.30 -1.71
C ASN A 13 -2.66 -0.21 -1.68
N GLU A 14 -2.49 -0.80 -0.50
CA GLU A 14 -2.33 -2.26 -0.32
C GLU A 14 -3.58 -3.02 -0.78
N ALA A 15 -4.77 -2.56 -0.39
CA ALA A 15 -6.03 -3.16 -0.80
C ALA A 15 -6.24 -3.08 -2.32
N ILE A 16 -6.00 -1.91 -2.95
CA ILE A 16 -6.13 -1.76 -4.41
C ILE A 16 -5.08 -2.63 -5.13
N GLY A 17 -3.86 -2.71 -4.59
CA GLY A 17 -2.80 -3.56 -5.10
C GLY A 17 -3.21 -5.04 -5.16
N ASN A 18 -3.73 -5.55 -4.05
CA ASN A 18 -4.26 -6.91 -3.94
C ASN A 18 -5.40 -7.18 -4.93
N VAL A 19 -6.34 -6.25 -5.08
CA VAL A 19 -7.42 -6.37 -6.06
C VAL A 19 -6.87 -6.44 -7.48
N LYS A 20 -5.93 -5.57 -7.85
CA LYS A 20 -5.32 -5.58 -9.19
C LYS A 20 -4.57 -6.88 -9.48
N GLN A 21 -3.85 -7.42 -8.49
CA GLN A 21 -3.21 -8.72 -8.63
C GLN A 21 -4.22 -9.85 -8.81
N GLY A 22 -5.31 -9.84 -8.03
CA GLY A 22 -6.38 -10.83 -8.14
C GLY A 22 -7.05 -10.80 -9.51
N VAL A 23 -7.46 -9.62 -9.96
CA VAL A 23 -8.05 -9.42 -11.30
C VAL A 23 -7.04 -9.78 -12.38
N GLY A 24 -5.78 -9.36 -12.26
CA GLY A 24 -4.71 -9.71 -13.18
C GLY A 24 -4.46 -11.21 -13.29
N LYS A 25 -4.51 -11.96 -12.18
CA LYS A 25 -4.42 -13.43 -12.19
C LYS A 25 -5.60 -14.08 -12.90
N VAL A 26 -6.83 -13.60 -12.65
CA VAL A 26 -8.05 -14.19 -13.26
C VAL A 26 -8.16 -13.87 -14.75
N THR A 27 -7.65 -12.71 -15.17
CA THR A 27 -7.71 -12.23 -16.57
C THR A 27 -6.42 -12.48 -17.36
N ASP A 28 -5.46 -13.18 -16.76
CA ASP A 28 -4.11 -13.43 -17.30
C ASP A 28 -3.42 -12.14 -17.81
N ASN A 29 -3.61 -11.06 -17.07
CA ASN A 29 -3.10 -9.73 -17.38
C ASN A 29 -1.88 -9.40 -16.49
N GLU A 30 -0.69 -9.62 -17.06
CA GLU A 30 0.59 -9.37 -16.39
C GLU A 30 0.78 -7.91 -15.97
N ARG A 31 0.28 -6.94 -16.75
CA ARG A 31 0.36 -5.51 -16.40
C ARG A 31 -0.44 -5.21 -15.15
N LEU A 32 -1.64 -5.76 -15.02
CA LEU A 32 -2.46 -5.60 -13.82
C LEU A 32 -1.81 -6.23 -12.59
N ARG A 33 -1.17 -7.41 -12.73
CA ARG A 33 -0.39 -8.00 -11.63
C ARG A 33 0.76 -7.10 -11.20
N ALA A 34 1.57 -6.65 -12.15
CA ALA A 34 2.73 -5.79 -11.87
C ALA A 34 2.32 -4.45 -11.24
N GLU A 35 1.25 -3.82 -11.73
CA GLU A 35 0.72 -2.59 -11.11
C GLU A 35 0.19 -2.83 -9.70
N GLY A 36 -0.42 -3.98 -9.45
CA GLY A 36 -0.93 -4.34 -8.14
C GLY A 36 0.19 -4.55 -7.12
N GLU A 37 1.24 -5.27 -7.52
CA GLU A 37 2.44 -5.51 -6.71
C GLU A 37 3.20 -4.21 -6.40
N ALA A 38 3.31 -3.31 -7.38
CA ALA A 38 3.89 -1.98 -7.18
C ALA A 38 3.07 -1.11 -6.21
N GLN A 39 1.73 -1.21 -6.23
CA GLN A 39 0.86 -0.49 -5.30
C GLN A 39 0.93 -1.05 -3.88
N GLU A 40 1.02 -2.36 -3.73
CA GLU A 40 1.22 -3.03 -2.45
C GLU A 40 2.51 -2.58 -1.77
N LEU A 41 3.64 -2.67 -2.48
CA LEU A 41 4.95 -2.19 -2.01
C LEU A 41 4.93 -0.71 -1.61
N LYS A 42 4.20 0.12 -2.38
CA LYS A 42 4.02 1.54 -2.04
C LYS A 42 3.21 1.72 -0.76
N GLY A 43 2.17 0.91 -0.56
CA GLY A 43 1.35 0.91 0.65
C GLY A 43 2.18 0.55 1.89
N GLU A 44 2.95 -0.53 1.83
CA GLU A 44 3.86 -0.97 2.90
C GLU A 44 4.90 0.11 3.22
N GLY A 45 5.56 0.67 2.20
CA GLY A 45 6.54 1.74 2.38
C GLY A 45 5.95 2.99 3.05
N GLN A 46 4.69 3.33 2.74
CA GLN A 46 3.97 4.42 3.42
C GLN A 46 3.67 4.09 4.88
N GLN A 47 3.29 2.85 5.20
CA GLN A 47 3.05 2.42 6.58
C GLN A 47 4.33 2.45 7.41
N ILE A 48 5.44 1.93 6.88
CA ILE A 48 6.74 1.94 7.54
C ILE A 48 7.17 3.38 7.82
N LYS A 49 7.12 4.26 6.81
CA LYS A 49 7.45 5.69 6.97
C LYS A 49 6.56 6.37 8.01
N GLY A 50 5.26 6.06 8.00
CA GLY A 50 4.30 6.56 8.98
C GLY A 50 4.65 6.10 10.40
N ASN A 51 4.95 4.81 10.58
CA ASN A 51 5.33 4.22 11.86
C ASN A 51 6.62 4.82 12.42
N VAL A 52 7.65 5.00 11.58
CA VAL A 52 8.91 5.65 11.97
C VAL A 52 8.66 7.10 12.38
N LYS A 53 7.87 7.84 11.60
CA LYS A 53 7.53 9.24 11.92
C LYS A 53 6.73 9.34 13.21
N ASP A 54 5.78 8.43 13.43
CA ASP A 54 4.99 8.37 14.67
C ASP A 54 5.88 8.04 15.87
N ALA A 55 6.84 7.12 15.75
CA ALA A 55 7.79 6.77 16.81
C ALA A 55 8.68 7.95 17.19
N VAL A 56 9.29 8.62 16.21
CA VAL A 56 10.14 9.81 16.43
C VAL A 56 9.35 11.01 16.98
N LYS A 57 8.07 11.14 16.63
CA LYS A 57 7.24 12.23 17.16
C LYS A 57 6.72 11.98 18.58
N LYS A 58 6.78 10.72 19.04
CA LYS A 58 6.30 10.31 20.37
C LYS A 58 7.44 10.21 21.39
N SER A 59 8.70 10.23 20.93
CA SER A 59 9.91 10.43 21.72
C SER A 59 10.18 11.90 22.05
#